data_AF-A0A3E0E6E5-F1
#
_entry.id   AF-A0A3E0E6E5-F1
#
_cell.length_a   1.000
_cell.length_b   1.000
_cell.length_c   1.000
_cell.angle_alpha   90.00
_cell.angle_beta   90.00
_cell.angle_gamma   90.00
#
_symmetry.space_group_name_H-M   'P 1'
#
loop_
_entity.id
_entity.type
_entity.pdbx_description
1 polymer ?
#
loop_
_entity_poly.entity_id
_entity_poly.type
_entity_poly.pdbx_seq_one_letter_code
_entity_poly.pdbx_strand_id
1 'polypeptide(L)'
;MEITAQAGALANDNALLQYALQIHSVEARHAAQVRRMRDEKGWITQSENTLPAAFAAVYGGATPESDKVQGGVNLAGMFANFGGDDALTEAFDEPLTMDEVLAIGGIFIIG
;
A
#
# COMPACT_ATOMS: atom_id res chain seq x y z
N MET A 1 0.77 0.47 -3.06
CA MET A 1 1.70 1.04 -4.08
C MET A 1 1.46 0.39 -5.44
N GLU A 2 1.56 1.14 -6.53
CA GLU A 2 0.94 0.95 -7.87
C GLU A 2 1.09 -0.41 -8.60
N ILE A 3 1.97 -1.33 -8.18
CA ILE A 3 2.28 -2.55 -8.94
C ILE A 3 1.69 -3.84 -8.36
N THR A 4 1.25 -3.89 -7.10
CA THR A 4 0.63 -5.11 -6.53
C THR A 4 -0.66 -5.50 -7.24
N ALA A 5 -1.51 -4.53 -7.57
CA ALA A 5 -2.76 -4.76 -8.29
C ALA A 5 -2.56 -5.32 -9.71
N GLN A 6 -1.51 -4.89 -10.42
CA GLN A 6 -1.20 -5.38 -11.78
C GLN A 6 -0.33 -6.63 -11.79
N ALA A 7 0.50 -6.88 -10.76
CA ALA A 7 1.30 -8.10 -10.67
C ALA A 7 0.43 -9.36 -10.61
N GLY A 8 -0.74 -9.29 -9.95
CA GLY A 8 -1.72 -10.38 -9.96
C GLY A 8 -2.23 -10.74 -11.35
N ALA A 9 -2.37 -9.74 -12.25
CA ALA A 9 -2.77 -9.96 -13.64
C ALA A 9 -1.68 -10.66 -14.49
N LEU A 10 -0.42 -10.58 -14.05
CA LEU A 10 0.74 -11.16 -14.71
C LEU A 10 1.13 -12.54 -14.17
N ALA A 11 0.34 -13.12 -13.25
CA ALA A 11 0.64 -14.40 -12.62
C ALA A 11 0.83 -15.57 -13.60
N ASN A 12 0.28 -15.46 -14.81
CA ASN A 12 0.40 -16.48 -15.86
C ASN A 12 1.65 -16.33 -16.75
N ASP A 13 2.42 -15.26 -16.61
CA ASP A 13 3.69 -15.03 -17.31
C ASP A 13 4.80 -14.77 -16.31
N ASN A 14 5.58 -15.82 -16.03
CA ASN A 14 6.65 -15.78 -15.03
C ASN A 14 7.72 -14.70 -15.32
N ALA A 15 7.99 -14.41 -16.60
CA ALA A 15 9.00 -13.42 -16.95
C ALA A 15 8.49 -12.01 -16.64
N LEU A 16 7.26 -11.70 -17.03
CA LEU A 16 6.62 -10.41 -16.72
C LEU A 16 6.39 -10.24 -15.22
N LEU A 17 5.97 -11.28 -14.52
CA LEU A 17 5.80 -11.25 -13.07
C LEU A 17 7.12 -10.95 -12.35
N GLN A 18 8.23 -11.57 -12.79
CA GLN A 18 9.54 -11.30 -12.19
C GLN A 18 9.92 -9.81 -12.34
N TYR A 19 9.74 -9.23 -13.53
CA TYR A 19 9.99 -7.81 -13.74
C TYR A 19 9.08 -6.93 -12.89
N ALA A 20 7.78 -7.24 -12.84
CA ALA A 20 6.82 -6.49 -12.03
C ALA A 20 7.20 -6.49 -10.55
N LEU A 21 7.54 -7.66 -9.98
CA LEU A 21 7.98 -7.77 -8.58
C LEU A 21 9.32 -7.06 -8.31
N GLN A 22 10.24 -7.05 -9.28
CA GLN A 22 11.49 -6.30 -9.16
C GLN A 22 11.23 -4.80 -9.11
N ILE A 23 10.41 -4.26 -10.02
CA ILE A 23 10.05 -2.84 -10.04
C ILE A 23 9.34 -2.46 -8.74
N HIS A 24 8.35 -3.26 -8.33
CA HIS A 24 7.64 -3.04 -7.08
C HIS A 24 8.58 -2.97 -5.87
N SER A 25 9.57 -3.86 -5.79
CA SER A 25 10.55 -3.86 -4.70
C SER A 25 11.37 -2.56 -4.63
N VAL A 26 11.63 -1.92 -5.79
CA VAL A 26 12.36 -0.66 -5.89
C VAL A 26 11.47 0.50 -5.45
N GLU A 27 10.26 0.56 -5.98
CA GLU A 27 9.27 1.56 -5.60
C GLU A 27 9.04 1.52 -4.09
N ALA A 28 8.83 0.34 -3.51
CA ALA A 28 8.55 0.16 -2.07
C ALA A 28 9.70 0.70 -1.21
N ARG A 29 10.94 0.47 -1.65
CA ARG A 29 12.13 1.03 -0.98
C ARG A 29 12.18 2.55 -1.10
N HIS A 30 11.82 3.11 -2.25
CA HIS A 30 11.75 4.56 -2.42
C HIS A 30 10.68 5.20 -1.53
N ALA A 31 9.46 4.65 -1.48
CA ALA A 31 8.42 5.15 -0.57
C ALA A 31 8.85 5.02 0.89
N ALA A 32 9.44 3.90 1.28
CA ALA A 32 9.96 3.70 2.63
C ALA A 32 11.04 4.73 2.98
N GLN A 33 11.90 5.09 2.02
CA GLN A 33 12.91 6.11 2.22
C GLN A 33 12.29 7.51 2.39
N VAL A 34 11.30 7.88 1.57
CA VAL A 34 10.58 9.15 1.71
C VAL A 34 9.88 9.26 3.07
N ARG A 35 9.30 8.17 3.58
CA ARG A 35 8.73 8.13 4.94
C ARG A 35 9.79 8.38 6.01
N ARG A 36 10.94 7.70 5.92
CA ARG A 36 12.07 7.91 6.85
C ARG A 36 12.63 9.33 6.80
N MET A 37 12.62 10.00 5.64
CA MET A 37 13.00 11.41 5.54
C MET A 37 12.05 12.35 6.31
N ARG A 38 10.85 11.88 6.67
CA ARG A 38 9.85 12.60 7.48
C ARG A 38 9.79 12.08 8.93
N ASP A 39 10.82 11.36 9.38
CA ASP A 39 10.89 10.73 10.70
C ASP A 39 9.77 9.70 10.98
N GLU A 40 9.21 9.08 9.92
CA GLU A 40 8.22 8.01 10.03
C GLU A 40 8.87 6.61 9.90
N LYS A 41 8.15 5.56 10.33
CA LYS A 41 8.49 4.18 9.96
C LYS A 41 8.52 4.04 8.43
N GLY A 42 9.33 3.12 7.92
CA GLY A 42 9.43 2.84 6.48
C GLY A 42 8.15 2.27 5.85
N TRP A 43 7.14 1.98 6.65
CA TRP A 43 5.83 1.46 6.27
C TRP A 43 4.75 2.21 7.05
N ILE A 44 3.48 2.03 6.67
CA ILE A 44 2.34 2.62 7.39
C ILE A 44 1.75 1.63 8.39
N THR A 45 1.30 2.14 9.53
CA THR A 45 0.59 1.38 10.54
C THR A 45 -0.86 1.85 10.48
N GLN A 46 -1.79 0.93 10.21
CA GLN A 46 -3.18 1.27 9.92
C GLN A 46 -3.25 2.39 8.86
N SER A 47 -3.95 3.50 9.12
CA SER A 47 -3.94 4.68 8.24
C SER A 47 -3.23 5.89 8.86
N GLU A 48 -2.37 5.67 9.87
CA GLU A 48 -1.69 6.72 10.62
C GLU A 48 -0.60 7.39 9.78
N ASN A 49 -0.83 8.65 9.42
CA ASN A 49 0.07 9.41 8.57
C ASN A 49 0.11 10.90 8.93
N THR A 50 1.22 11.56 8.61
CA THR A 50 1.43 12.99 8.88
C THR A 50 1.17 13.87 7.65
N LEU A 51 0.59 13.31 6.57
CA LEU A 51 0.38 14.07 5.34
C LEU A 51 -0.75 15.11 5.51
N PRO A 52 -0.66 16.24 4.78
CA PRO A 52 -1.80 17.14 4.63
C PRO A 52 -3.04 16.41 4.11
N ALA A 53 -4.23 16.85 4.54
CA ALA A 53 -5.51 16.22 4.19
C ALA A 53 -5.74 16.08 2.66
N ALA A 54 -5.13 16.94 1.85
CA ALA A 54 -5.15 16.85 0.39
C ALA A 54 -4.60 15.51 -0.14
N PHE A 55 -3.75 14.82 0.62
CA PHE A 55 -3.15 13.53 0.24
C PHE A 55 -3.77 12.33 0.96
N ALA A 56 -4.90 12.50 1.65
CA ALA A 56 -5.54 11.42 2.41
C ALA A 56 -5.86 10.18 1.54
N ALA A 57 -6.15 10.40 0.25
CA ALA A 57 -6.42 9.33 -0.71
C ALA A 57 -5.26 8.34 -0.91
N VAL A 58 -4.01 8.73 -0.59
CA VAL A 58 -2.82 7.86 -0.70
C VAL A 58 -2.93 6.61 0.18
N TYR A 59 -3.62 6.70 1.32
CA TYR A 59 -3.78 5.61 2.29
C TYR A 59 -5.25 5.21 2.53
N GLY A 60 -6.17 5.84 1.80
CA GLY A 60 -7.61 5.83 2.08
C GLY A 60 -8.48 5.53 0.87
N GLY A 61 -7.99 4.72 -0.07
CA GLY A 61 -8.79 4.21 -1.19
C GLY A 61 -9.97 3.34 -0.74
N ALA A 62 -10.59 2.65 -1.69
CA ALA A 62 -11.73 1.75 -1.49
C ALA A 62 -11.39 0.65 -0.49
N THR A 63 -10.14 0.20 -0.50
CA THR A 63 -9.53 -0.61 0.56
C THR A 63 -8.48 0.26 1.27
N PRO A 64 -8.78 0.80 2.47
CA PRO A 64 -7.83 1.64 3.21
C PRO A 64 -6.74 0.80 3.87
N GLU A 65 -5.58 1.39 4.15
CA GLU A 65 -4.45 0.73 4.83
C GLU A 65 -4.77 0.23 6.26
N SER A 66 -5.88 0.68 6.83
CA SER A 66 -6.41 0.17 8.10
C SER A 66 -7.26 -1.09 7.97
N ASP A 67 -7.42 -1.63 6.76
CA ASP A 67 -8.20 -2.83 6.53
C ASP A 67 -7.58 -4.06 7.20
N LYS A 68 -8.46 -4.91 7.72
CA LYS A 68 -8.12 -6.14 8.46
C LYS A 68 -8.74 -7.36 7.81
N VAL A 69 -9.37 -7.20 6.65
CA VAL A 69 -10.02 -8.27 5.90
C VAL A 69 -9.12 -8.72 4.76
N GLN A 70 -8.50 -9.89 4.90
CA GLN A 70 -7.56 -10.42 3.90
C GLN A 70 -8.15 -11.65 3.23
N GLY A 71 -8.30 -11.61 1.91
CA GLY A 71 -8.91 -12.70 1.14
C GLY A 71 -10.34 -13.04 1.59
N GLY A 72 -11.08 -12.04 2.08
CA GLY A 72 -12.46 -12.20 2.61
C GLY A 72 -12.54 -12.70 4.05
N VAL A 73 -11.41 -12.89 4.74
CA VAL A 73 -11.36 -13.29 6.16
C VAL A 73 -11.02 -12.09 7.02
N ASN A 74 -11.84 -11.80 8.03
CA ASN A 74 -11.52 -10.78 9.03
C ASN A 74 -10.50 -11.33 10.02
N LEU A 75 -9.31 -10.71 10.06
CA LEU A 75 -8.18 -11.11 10.87
C LEU A 75 -7.99 -10.28 12.14
N ALA A 76 -8.92 -9.35 12.44
CA ALA A 76 -8.85 -8.48 13.60
C ALA A 76 -8.72 -9.28 14.91
N GLY A 77 -7.74 -8.90 15.74
CA GLY A 77 -7.46 -9.50 17.05
C GLY A 77 -6.86 -10.90 17.01
N MET A 78 -6.69 -11.53 15.83
CA MET A 78 -6.22 -12.92 15.74
C MET A 78 -4.73 -13.10 16.09
N PHE A 79 -3.94 -12.03 16.00
CA PHE A 79 -2.47 -12.08 16.10
C PHE A 79 -1.89 -11.30 17.28
N ALA A 80 -2.59 -11.25 18.43
CA ALA A 80 -2.18 -10.46 19.60
C ALA A 80 -0.72 -10.72 20.06
N ASN A 81 -0.26 -11.97 20.01
CA ASN A 81 1.11 -12.34 20.38
C ASN A 81 2.18 -12.02 19.30
N PHE A 82 1.75 -11.57 18.12
CA PHE A 82 2.59 -11.28 16.96
C PHE A 82 2.50 -9.81 16.54
N GLY A 83 2.21 -8.90 17.50
CA GLY A 83 2.10 -7.47 17.24
C GLY A 83 0.67 -6.98 16.96
N GLY A 84 -0.31 -7.87 16.96
CA GLY A 84 -1.74 -7.51 16.90
C GLY A 84 -2.16 -6.89 15.56
N ASP A 85 -3.19 -6.06 15.63
CA ASP A 85 -3.77 -5.39 14.46
C ASP A 85 -2.79 -4.45 13.76
N ASP A 86 -1.87 -3.84 14.51
CA ASP A 86 -0.83 -3.00 13.93
C ASP A 86 0.04 -3.83 12.98
N ALA A 87 0.64 -4.90 13.49
CA ALA A 87 1.47 -5.80 12.66
C ALA A 87 0.69 -6.44 11.50
N LEU A 88 -0.62 -6.67 11.67
CA LEU A 88 -1.50 -7.14 10.59
C LEU A 88 -1.60 -6.11 9.47
N THR A 89 -1.94 -4.86 9.77
CA THR A 89 -2.04 -3.79 8.76
C THR A 89 -0.70 -3.47 8.11
N GLU A 90 0.41 -3.69 8.82
CA GLU A 90 1.77 -3.47 8.28
C GLU A 90 2.24 -4.59 7.33
N ALA A 91 1.54 -5.72 7.27
CA ALA A 91 1.99 -6.93 6.55
C ALA A 91 1.46 -7.03 5.11
N PHE A 92 0.42 -6.27 4.75
CA PHE A 92 -0.23 -6.31 3.44
C PHE A 92 -0.13 -4.95 2.76
N ASP A 93 -0.16 -4.95 1.42
CA ASP A 93 -0.30 -3.74 0.61
C ASP A 93 -1.68 -3.79 -0.02
N GLU A 94 -2.47 -2.74 0.16
CA GLU A 94 -3.84 -2.72 -0.31
C GLU A 94 -3.91 -2.29 -1.79
N PRO A 95 -4.67 -3.01 -2.63
CA PRO A 95 -4.75 -2.69 -4.05
C PRO A 95 -5.53 -1.39 -4.27
N LEU A 96 -4.99 -0.53 -5.15
CA LEU A 96 -5.71 0.64 -5.66
C LEU A 96 -6.28 0.34 -7.04
N THR A 97 -7.48 0.87 -7.30
CA THR A 97 -8.08 0.89 -8.64
C THR A 97 -7.41 1.95 -9.52
N MET A 98 -7.52 1.81 -10.84
CA MET A 98 -6.93 2.79 -11.76
C MET A 98 -7.50 4.20 -11.57
N ASP A 99 -8.79 4.31 -11.26
CA ASP A 99 -9.45 5.60 -11.01
C ASP A 99 -8.88 6.29 -9.76
N GLU A 100 -8.55 5.51 -8.71
CA GLU A 100 -7.91 6.03 -7.50
C GLU A 100 -6.47 6.44 -7.75
N VAL A 101 -5.73 5.66 -8.53
CA VAL A 101 -4.36 6.02 -8.96
C VAL A 101 -4.38 7.33 -9.72
N LEU A 102 -5.31 7.50 -10.67
CA LEU A 102 -5.47 8.75 -11.42
C LEU A 102 -5.87 9.92 -10.53
N ALA A 103 -6.75 9.69 -9.54
CA ALA A 103 -7.14 10.72 -8.58
C ALA A 103 -5.94 11.17 -7.72
N ILE A 104 -5.11 10.23 -7.26
CA ILE A 104 -3.89 10.52 -6.50
C ILE A 104 -2.87 11.25 -7.38
N GLY A 105 -2.62 10.75 -8.60
CA GLY A 105 -1.70 11.36 -9.55
C GLY A 105 -2.13 12.78 -9.95
N GLY A 106 -3.44 13.01 -10.07
CA GLY A 106 -4.03 14.31 -10.37
C GLY A 106 -3.71 15.41 -9.35
N ILE A 107 -3.33 15.05 -8.12
CA ILE A 107 -2.87 16.03 -7.11
C ILE A 107 -1.57 16.73 -7.56
N PHE A 108 -0.74 16.05 -8.36
CA PHE A 108 0.58 16.53 -8.79
C PHE A 108 0.59 17.05 -10.22
N ILE A 109 -0.45 16.76 -11.00
CA ILE A 109 -0.57 17.20 -12.39
C ILE A 109 -1.45 18.43 -12.42
N ILE A 110 -0.82 19.60 -12.53
CA ILE A 110 -1.53 20.85 -12.78
C ILE A 110 -1.72 20.96 -14.30
N GLY A 111 -2.98 20.91 -14.74
CA GLY A 111 -3.40 21.26 -16.10
C GLY A 111 -3.76 22.73 -16.20
#